data_AF-A0A7X6CRV8-F1
#
_entry.id   AF-A0A7X6CRV8-F1
#
_cell.length_a   1.000
_cell.length_b   1.000
_cell.length_c   1.000
_cell.angle_alpha   90.00
_cell.angle_beta   90.00
_cell.angle_gamma   90.00
#
_symmetry.space_group_name_H-M   'P 1'
#
loop_
_entity.id
_entity.type
_entity.pdbx_description
1 polymer ?
#
loop_
_entity_poly.entity_id
_entity_poly.type
_entity_poly.pdbx_seq_one_letter_code
_entity_poly.pdbx_strand_id
1 'polypeptide(L)'
;MTAKGTNAVRDNLQQFRERLEAARKMQNSWTECGLDFVDLYVEDAGGDWLQNWVATENIEESGEQTSAGVEALKRAIGFPNFQQTALLEIALTNYLPSSNCPDFPAAQTVKYKRLILLGKAIFGAVVSDYLYCEYINCDRDSLSILKACLSDKKQLAEFARTLGLNELKLPELRAKTADKKDGNRLLSETFEAVFAAVYLECDRDFGRAGNWLIEHFIETAASENFDRLHQQPIGPESDSKRLAILGGDILEAIAIDYLYDRFPEAKASQLTKWKDRLAAQETFPKNFKAKLGSQYLELGSKFSRTREWLVDNFIKTATDELVES
;
A
#
# COMPACT_ATOMS: atom_id res chain seq x y z
N MET A 1 -57.26 -14.82 -9.58
CA MET A 1 -55.88 -14.30 -9.37
C MET A 1 -55.09 -14.61 -10.63
N THR A 2 -54.64 -13.58 -11.35
CA THR A 2 -54.16 -13.69 -12.73
C THR A 2 -52.67 -14.07 -12.80
N ALA A 3 -52.32 -15.00 -13.69
CA ALA A 3 -50.98 -15.56 -13.89
C ALA A 3 -49.86 -14.52 -14.16
N LYS A 4 -50.22 -13.29 -14.57
CA LYS A 4 -49.30 -12.16 -14.74
C LYS A 4 -48.75 -11.64 -13.41
N GLY A 5 -49.53 -11.66 -12.33
CA GLY A 5 -49.09 -11.19 -11.01
C GLY A 5 -48.09 -12.13 -10.35
N THR A 6 -48.24 -13.45 -10.58
CA THR A 6 -47.34 -14.47 -10.05
C THR A 6 -45.96 -14.46 -10.71
N ASN A 7 -45.86 -14.16 -12.00
CA ASN A 7 -44.56 -14.02 -12.67
C ASN A 7 -43.79 -12.78 -12.19
N ALA A 8 -44.45 -11.63 -12.07
CA ALA A 8 -43.79 -10.41 -11.57
C ALA A 8 -43.28 -10.55 -10.13
N VAL A 9 -44.02 -11.27 -9.27
CA VAL A 9 -43.58 -11.58 -7.89
C VAL A 9 -42.39 -12.54 -7.88
N ARG A 10 -42.40 -13.56 -8.76
CA ARG A 10 -41.28 -14.50 -8.90
C ARG A 10 -40.01 -13.80 -9.39
N ASP A 11 -40.12 -12.91 -10.37
CA ASP A 11 -38.98 -12.16 -10.91
C ASP A 11 -38.38 -11.20 -9.87
N ASN A 12 -39.24 -10.52 -9.09
CA ASN A 12 -38.79 -9.66 -8.00
C ASN A 12 -38.09 -10.45 -6.88
N LEU A 13 -38.57 -11.66 -6.55
CA LEU A 13 -37.93 -12.54 -5.58
C LEU A 13 -36.59 -13.08 -6.07
N GLN A 14 -36.47 -13.37 -7.37
CA GLN A 14 -35.23 -13.78 -8.00
C GLN A 14 -34.19 -12.64 -7.92
N GLN A 15 -34.58 -11.43 -8.32
CA GLN A 15 -33.73 -10.25 -8.26
C GLN A 15 -33.31 -9.89 -6.82
N PHE A 16 -34.22 -10.05 -5.85
CA PHE A 16 -33.90 -9.87 -4.44
C PHE A 16 -32.88 -10.90 -3.92
N ARG A 17 -33.03 -12.17 -4.32
CA ARG A 17 -32.06 -13.23 -3.99
C ARG A 17 -30.68 -12.93 -4.57
N GLU A 18 -30.61 -12.54 -5.83
CA GLU A 18 -29.35 -12.18 -6.49
C GLU A 18 -28.66 -11.02 -5.77
N ARG A 19 -29.41 -9.98 -5.39
CA ARG A 19 -28.87 -8.86 -4.60
C ARG A 19 -28.41 -9.27 -3.20
N LEU A 20 -29.14 -10.18 -2.55
CA LEU A 20 -28.79 -10.69 -1.22
C LEU A 20 -27.53 -11.57 -1.28
N GLU A 21 -27.40 -12.41 -2.30
CA GLU A 21 -26.20 -13.22 -2.54
C GLU A 21 -25.00 -12.34 -2.87
N ALA A 22 -25.17 -11.30 -3.70
CA ALA A 22 -24.12 -10.32 -3.97
C ALA A 22 -23.70 -9.58 -2.70
N ALA A 23 -24.64 -9.15 -1.85
CA ALA A 23 -24.35 -8.51 -0.57
C ALA A 23 -23.63 -9.45 0.41
N ARG A 24 -24.01 -10.74 0.44
CA ARG A 24 -23.35 -11.75 1.27
C ARG A 24 -21.96 -12.10 0.76
N LYS A 25 -21.77 -12.18 -0.55
CA LYS A 25 -20.44 -12.35 -1.18
C LYS A 25 -19.57 -11.15 -0.87
N MET A 26 -20.10 -9.93 -1.01
CA MET A 26 -19.40 -8.70 -0.64
C MET A 26 -19.02 -8.71 0.84
N GLN A 27 -19.94 -9.06 1.75
CA GLN A 27 -19.67 -9.18 3.18
C GLN A 27 -18.60 -10.23 3.48
N ASN A 28 -18.67 -11.40 2.87
CA ASN A 28 -17.68 -12.47 3.06
C ASN A 28 -16.31 -12.06 2.55
N SER A 29 -16.23 -11.48 1.35
CA SER A 29 -15.00 -10.90 0.81
C SER A 29 -14.46 -9.78 1.73
N TRP A 30 -15.35 -8.99 2.36
CA TRP A 30 -14.97 -7.98 3.35
C TRP A 30 -14.44 -8.58 4.65
N THR A 31 -14.98 -9.72 5.10
CA THR A 31 -14.49 -10.43 6.29
C THR A 31 -13.22 -11.25 6.03
N GLU A 32 -13.03 -11.70 4.78
CA GLU A 32 -11.89 -12.53 4.37
C GLU A 32 -10.67 -11.70 3.95
N CYS A 33 -10.88 -10.58 3.23
CA CYS A 33 -9.82 -9.67 2.76
C CYS A 33 -9.77 -8.33 3.51
N GLY A 34 -10.60 -8.14 4.54
CA GLY A 34 -10.38 -7.20 5.65
C GLY A 34 -10.73 -5.71 5.43
N LEU A 35 -11.13 -5.09 6.56
CA LEU A 35 -11.48 -3.68 6.81
C LEU A 35 -10.33 -2.65 6.63
N ASP A 36 -9.24 -3.00 5.94
CA ASP A 36 -8.03 -2.16 5.87
C ASP A 36 -8.14 -0.97 4.89
N PHE A 37 -9.31 -0.76 4.27
CA PHE A 37 -9.64 0.45 3.47
C PHE A 37 -10.29 1.59 4.28
N VAL A 38 -10.54 1.40 5.58
CA VAL A 38 -10.99 2.48 6.49
C VAL A 38 -9.89 2.71 7.52
N ASP A 39 -8.93 3.57 7.19
CA ASP A 39 -7.95 4.10 8.14
C ASP A 39 -8.64 5.11 9.08
N LEU A 40 -9.31 4.63 10.13
CA LEU A 40 -9.53 5.45 11.34
C LEU A 40 -8.22 5.44 12.13
N TYR A 41 -7.32 6.36 11.78
CA TYR A 41 -6.17 6.68 12.61
C TYR A 41 -6.68 7.32 13.91
N VAL A 42 -6.85 6.53 14.96
CA VAL A 42 -6.93 7.04 16.33
C VAL A 42 -5.54 6.87 16.93
N GLU A 43 -4.72 7.92 16.87
CA GLU A 43 -3.62 8.02 17.81
C GLU A 43 -4.22 8.29 19.19
N ASP A 44 -3.81 7.43 20.11
CA ASP A 44 -3.81 7.58 21.56
C ASP A 44 -4.20 8.99 22.03
N ALA A 45 -5.41 9.11 22.58
CA ALA A 45 -5.83 10.29 23.30
C ALA A 45 -5.07 10.37 24.64
N GLY A 46 -3.79 10.76 24.57
CA GLY A 46 -2.94 11.14 25.69
C GLY A 46 -2.28 9.99 26.45
N GLY A 47 -0.95 9.85 26.33
CA GLY A 47 -0.19 8.98 27.23
C GLY A 47 1.30 8.90 26.94
N ASP A 48 2.09 9.64 27.71
CA ASP A 48 3.54 9.46 27.85
C ASP A 48 3.79 8.23 28.75
N TRP A 49 3.98 7.05 28.16
CA TRP A 49 4.19 5.79 28.92
C TRP A 49 5.47 5.00 28.55
N LEU A 50 6.29 5.53 27.63
CA LEU A 50 7.48 4.84 27.12
C LEU A 50 8.80 5.22 27.83
N GLN A 51 8.78 6.08 28.85
CA GLN A 51 10.00 6.53 29.53
C GLN A 51 10.55 5.60 30.63
N ASN A 52 9.87 4.52 31.02
CA ASN A 52 10.25 3.77 32.22
C ASN A 52 10.77 2.34 32.03
N TRP A 53 11.07 1.89 30.82
CA TRP A 53 11.45 0.50 30.59
C TRP A 53 12.83 0.38 29.95
N VAL A 54 13.85 0.79 30.71
CA VAL A 54 15.24 0.37 30.50
C VAL A 54 15.69 -0.40 31.73
N ALA A 55 15.94 -1.70 31.56
CA ALA A 55 16.87 -2.44 32.41
C ALA A 55 17.55 -3.56 31.62
N THR A 56 18.83 -3.28 31.30
CA THR A 56 19.99 -4.19 31.24
C THR A 56 19.92 -5.45 30.38
N GLU A 57 20.76 -5.48 29.34
CA GLU A 57 21.91 -6.40 29.25
C GLU A 57 22.88 -5.93 28.16
N ASN A 58 24.19 -6.08 28.41
CA ASN A 58 25.28 -5.73 27.48
C ASN A 58 25.32 -6.73 26.32
N ILE A 59 25.24 -6.26 25.07
CA ILE A 59 25.56 -7.06 23.88
C ILE A 59 26.44 -6.24 22.95
N GLU A 60 27.75 -6.48 23.01
CA GLU A 60 28.73 -6.07 22.00
C GLU A 60 28.77 -7.13 20.89
N GLU A 61 27.77 -7.18 19.99
CA GLU A 61 27.77 -8.15 18.85
C GLU A 61 26.86 -7.78 17.65
N SER A 62 26.35 -6.54 17.55
CA SER A 62 25.26 -6.18 16.61
C SER A 62 25.68 -5.65 15.22
N GLY A 63 26.96 -5.28 15.03
CA GLY A 63 27.43 -4.64 13.79
C GLY A 63 27.56 -5.60 12.58
N GLU A 64 28.09 -6.81 12.79
CA GLU A 64 28.34 -7.78 11.71
C GLU A 64 27.05 -8.45 11.20
N GLN A 65 26.09 -8.72 12.09
CA GLN A 65 24.82 -9.36 11.70
C GLN A 65 23.93 -8.46 10.84
N THR A 66 24.00 -7.14 11.07
CA THR A 66 23.27 -6.12 10.29
C THR A 66 23.74 -6.07 8.84
N SER A 67 25.06 -6.04 8.62
CA SER A 67 25.65 -6.05 7.28
C SER A 67 25.30 -7.34 6.52
N ALA A 68 25.38 -8.50 7.18
CA ALA A 68 25.03 -9.78 6.56
C ALA A 68 23.55 -9.87 6.14
N GLY A 69 22.64 -9.32 6.95
CA GLY A 69 21.21 -9.30 6.64
C GLY A 69 20.87 -8.39 5.45
N VAL A 70 21.51 -7.23 5.37
CA VAL A 70 21.34 -6.31 4.24
C VAL A 70 21.87 -6.92 2.94
N GLU A 71 23.02 -7.59 2.96
CA GLU A 71 23.56 -8.29 1.78
C GLU A 71 22.74 -9.52 1.37
N ALA A 72 22.12 -10.22 2.31
CA ALA A 72 21.13 -11.26 2.01
C ALA A 72 19.90 -10.64 1.33
N LEU A 73 19.40 -9.51 1.85
CA LEU A 73 18.26 -8.82 1.25
C LEU A 73 18.55 -8.31 -0.15
N LYS A 74 19.72 -7.71 -0.41
CA LYS A 74 20.13 -7.26 -1.76
C LYS A 74 20.07 -8.39 -2.79
N ARG A 75 20.49 -9.60 -2.38
CA ARG A 75 20.39 -10.80 -3.22
C ARG A 75 18.94 -11.25 -3.42
N ALA A 76 18.14 -11.25 -2.35
CA ALA A 76 16.73 -11.65 -2.40
C ALA A 76 15.89 -10.72 -3.28
N ILE A 77 16.12 -9.40 -3.23
CA ILE A 77 15.43 -8.44 -4.11
C ILE A 77 15.96 -8.45 -5.55
N GLY A 78 17.02 -9.20 -5.87
CA GLY A 78 17.56 -9.25 -7.23
C GLY A 78 18.30 -7.97 -7.68
N PHE A 79 18.70 -7.10 -6.75
CA PHE A 79 19.53 -5.91 -7.02
C PHE A 79 20.92 -6.09 -6.40
N PRO A 80 21.85 -6.81 -7.07
CA PRO A 80 23.18 -7.10 -6.51
C PRO A 80 24.04 -5.84 -6.33
N ASN A 81 23.73 -4.73 -7.03
CA ASN A 81 24.44 -3.47 -6.92
C ASN A 81 23.55 -2.34 -6.41
N PHE A 82 22.82 -2.59 -5.33
CA PHE A 82 21.96 -1.61 -4.65
C PHE A 82 22.82 -0.48 -4.05
N GLN A 83 22.79 0.71 -4.65
CA GLN A 83 23.63 1.85 -4.27
C GLN A 83 23.18 2.45 -2.93
N GLN A 84 21.87 2.59 -2.73
CA GLN A 84 21.31 3.29 -1.56
C GLN A 84 21.15 2.35 -0.36
N THR A 85 22.21 1.65 0.03
CA THR A 85 22.20 0.62 1.10
C THR A 85 21.53 1.12 2.41
N ALA A 86 21.71 2.40 2.75
CA ALA A 86 21.07 3.03 3.91
C ALA A 86 19.53 2.95 3.90
N LEU A 87 18.88 2.92 2.73
CA LEU A 87 17.42 2.74 2.64
C LEU A 87 16.99 1.35 3.10
N LEU A 88 17.77 0.32 2.78
CA LEU A 88 17.51 -1.05 3.23
C LEU A 88 17.76 -1.19 4.73
N GLU A 89 18.80 -0.55 5.26
CA GLU A 89 19.04 -0.48 6.71
C GLU A 89 17.87 0.21 7.43
N ILE A 90 17.35 1.32 6.88
CA ILE A 90 16.16 1.97 7.42
C ILE A 90 14.94 1.06 7.31
N ALA A 91 14.71 0.39 6.18
CA ALA A 91 13.59 -0.54 6.01
C ALA A 91 13.64 -1.69 7.03
N LEU A 92 14.85 -2.09 7.45
CA LEU A 92 15.09 -3.12 8.46
C LEU A 92 15.19 -2.57 9.89
N THR A 93 14.89 -1.30 10.15
CA THR A 93 15.06 -0.66 11.49
C THR A 93 14.28 -1.37 12.59
N ASN A 94 13.10 -1.93 12.30
CA ASN A 94 12.33 -2.72 13.27
C ASN A 94 13.04 -4.02 13.71
N TYR A 95 14.09 -4.42 12.99
CA TYR A 95 14.94 -5.55 13.30
C TYR A 95 16.21 -5.09 14.02
N LEU A 96 16.68 -3.86 13.80
CA LEU A 96 17.95 -3.36 14.33
C LEU A 96 17.86 -2.99 15.82
N PRO A 97 18.80 -3.46 16.66
CA PRO A 97 18.82 -3.07 18.06
C PRO A 97 19.08 -1.56 18.15
N SER A 98 18.37 -0.92 19.09
CA SER A 98 18.62 0.46 19.50
C SER A 98 20.09 0.62 19.88
N SER A 99 20.89 1.12 18.95
CA SER A 99 22.25 1.57 19.26
C SER A 99 22.11 2.70 20.27
N ASN A 100 22.82 2.62 21.41
CA ASN A 100 22.77 3.55 22.54
C ASN A 100 23.23 4.98 22.19
N CYS A 101 22.57 5.65 21.25
CA CYS A 101 22.62 7.09 21.04
C CYS A 101 21.25 7.65 21.41
N PRO A 102 21.13 8.52 22.43
CA PRO A 102 19.85 9.08 22.89
C PRO A 102 19.01 9.76 21.80
N ASP A 103 19.64 10.23 20.73
CA ASP A 103 19.00 10.93 19.61
C ASP A 103 18.73 10.03 18.37
N PHE A 104 19.16 8.76 18.38
CA PHE A 104 19.14 7.86 17.21
C PHE A 104 17.80 7.12 16.96
N PRO A 105 17.05 6.64 17.98
CA PRO A 105 15.87 5.80 17.74
C PRO A 105 14.70 6.55 17.09
N ALA A 106 14.50 7.83 17.44
CA ALA A 106 13.35 8.61 16.99
C ALA A 106 13.45 8.98 15.50
N ALA A 107 14.62 9.43 15.05
CA ALA A 107 14.83 9.86 13.67
C ALA A 107 14.73 8.69 12.69
N GLN A 108 15.31 7.53 13.02
CA GLN A 108 15.25 6.36 12.14
C GLN A 108 13.84 5.74 12.10
N THR A 109 13.13 5.75 13.23
CA THR A 109 11.70 5.39 13.27
C THR A 109 10.85 6.30 12.38
N VAL A 110 11.13 7.61 12.38
CA VAL A 110 10.44 8.55 11.48
C VAL A 110 10.72 8.21 10.02
N LYS A 111 11.99 7.95 9.65
CA LYS A 111 12.37 7.57 8.28
C LYS A 111 11.73 6.24 7.86
N TYR A 112 11.72 5.23 8.72
CA TYR A 112 11.06 3.95 8.49
C TYR A 112 9.56 4.12 8.24
N LYS A 113 8.85 4.87 9.10
CA LYS A 113 7.42 5.16 8.91
C LYS A 113 7.14 5.91 7.61
N ARG A 114 8.04 6.80 7.18
CA ARG A 114 7.93 7.47 5.89
C ARG A 114 8.11 6.50 4.72
N LEU A 115 9.06 5.56 4.81
CA LEU A 115 9.24 4.52 3.80
C LEU A 115 8.00 3.63 3.70
N ILE A 116 7.42 3.19 4.82
CA ILE A 116 6.16 2.44 4.83
C ILE A 116 5.07 3.21 4.06
N LEU A 117 4.89 4.50 4.38
CA LEU A 117 3.87 5.33 3.75
C LEU A 117 4.08 5.45 2.23
N LEU A 118 5.33 5.71 1.80
CA LEU A 118 5.66 5.77 0.38
C LEU A 118 5.43 4.43 -0.31
N GLY A 119 5.91 3.33 0.30
CA GLY A 119 5.79 1.98 -0.22
C GLY A 119 4.35 1.56 -0.40
N LYS A 120 3.50 1.78 0.61
CA LYS A 120 2.05 1.52 0.55
C LYS A 120 1.38 2.26 -0.61
N ALA A 121 1.67 3.56 -0.77
CA ALA A 121 1.07 4.39 -1.80
C ALA A 121 1.50 3.94 -3.21
N ILE A 122 2.79 3.71 -3.44
CA ILE A 122 3.31 3.22 -4.74
C ILE A 122 2.81 1.81 -5.02
N PHE A 123 2.79 0.91 -4.02
CA PHE A 123 2.26 -0.45 -4.16
C PHE A 123 0.81 -0.44 -4.62
N GLY A 124 -0.03 0.37 -3.97
CA GLY A 124 -1.44 0.51 -4.32
C GLY A 124 -1.65 0.96 -5.76
N ALA A 125 -0.84 1.92 -6.24
CA ALA A 125 -0.88 2.37 -7.62
C ALA A 125 -0.41 1.30 -8.63
N VAL A 126 0.69 0.60 -8.36
CA VAL A 126 1.20 -0.47 -9.24
C VAL A 126 0.17 -1.59 -9.35
N VAL A 127 -0.39 -2.05 -8.21
CA VAL A 127 -1.40 -3.11 -8.20
C VAL A 127 -2.64 -2.68 -8.97
N SER A 128 -3.11 -1.45 -8.78
CA SER A 128 -4.29 -0.96 -9.51
C SER A 128 -4.05 -0.82 -11.02
N ASP A 129 -2.87 -0.37 -11.44
CA ASP A 129 -2.49 -0.29 -12.87
C ASP A 129 -2.44 -1.69 -13.50
N TYR A 130 -1.74 -2.62 -12.85
CA TYR A 130 -1.65 -4.01 -13.28
C TYR A 130 -3.04 -4.66 -13.39
N LEU A 131 -3.85 -4.56 -12.33
CA LEU A 131 -5.17 -5.19 -12.31
C LEU A 131 -6.13 -4.57 -13.34
N TYR A 132 -6.06 -3.26 -13.57
CA TYR A 132 -6.89 -2.60 -14.58
C TYR A 132 -6.58 -3.12 -16.00
N CYS A 133 -5.29 -3.27 -16.31
CA CYS A 133 -4.81 -3.70 -17.62
C CYS A 133 -5.01 -5.20 -17.88
N GLU A 134 -4.58 -6.06 -16.95
CA GLU A 134 -4.61 -7.52 -17.14
C GLU A 134 -6.01 -8.11 -16.96
N TYR A 135 -6.77 -7.63 -15.98
CA TYR A 135 -8.10 -8.15 -15.68
C TYR A 135 -9.18 -7.29 -16.34
N ILE A 136 -9.09 -7.17 -17.67
CA ILE A 136 -9.97 -6.31 -18.48
C ILE A 136 -11.44 -6.69 -18.40
N ASN A 137 -11.74 -7.95 -18.04
CA ASN A 137 -13.09 -8.51 -17.91
C ASN A 137 -13.62 -8.48 -16.47
N CYS A 138 -12.87 -7.93 -15.51
CA CYS A 138 -13.34 -7.72 -14.14
C CYS A 138 -14.07 -6.39 -13.97
N ASP A 139 -15.24 -6.45 -13.32
CA ASP A 139 -15.93 -5.25 -12.88
C ASP A 139 -15.22 -4.56 -11.70
N ARG A 140 -15.72 -3.38 -11.32
CA ARG A 140 -15.16 -2.59 -10.22
C ARG A 140 -15.08 -3.37 -8.91
N ASP A 141 -16.13 -4.11 -8.57
CA ASP A 141 -16.23 -4.81 -7.29
C ASP A 141 -15.20 -5.96 -7.23
N SER A 142 -15.07 -6.72 -8.31
CA SER A 142 -14.06 -7.80 -8.43
C SER A 142 -12.64 -7.25 -8.36
N LEU A 143 -12.35 -6.16 -9.06
CA LEU A 143 -11.04 -5.48 -8.97
C LEU A 143 -10.76 -4.98 -7.56
N SER A 144 -11.77 -4.43 -6.88
CA SER A 144 -11.62 -3.95 -5.49
C SER A 144 -11.31 -5.11 -4.55
N ILE A 145 -11.96 -6.27 -4.74
CA ILE A 145 -11.70 -7.47 -3.96
C ILE A 145 -10.29 -7.99 -4.22
N LEU A 146 -9.89 -8.16 -5.48
CA LEU A 146 -8.53 -8.59 -5.84
C LEU A 146 -7.48 -7.68 -5.22
N LYS A 147 -7.64 -6.37 -5.40
CA LYS A 147 -6.73 -5.38 -4.83
C LYS A 147 -6.65 -5.51 -3.31
N ALA A 148 -7.80 -5.61 -2.62
CA ALA A 148 -7.84 -5.75 -1.17
C ALA A 148 -7.10 -7.01 -0.71
N CYS A 149 -7.30 -8.14 -1.37
CA CYS A 149 -6.61 -9.39 -1.01
C CYS A 149 -5.09 -9.30 -1.27
N LEU A 150 -4.65 -8.60 -2.33
CA LEU A 150 -3.23 -8.38 -2.62
C LEU A 150 -2.56 -7.42 -1.64
N SER A 151 -3.30 -6.44 -1.11
CA SER A 151 -2.83 -5.46 -0.12
C SER A 151 -3.08 -5.87 1.33
N ASP A 152 -3.64 -7.06 1.57
CA ASP A 152 -3.92 -7.52 2.93
C ASP A 152 -2.61 -7.80 3.69
N LYS A 153 -2.58 -7.47 4.99
CA LYS A 153 -1.39 -7.64 5.83
C LYS A 153 -0.86 -9.07 5.85
N LYS A 154 -1.74 -10.07 5.73
CA LYS A 154 -1.31 -11.48 5.66
C LYS A 154 -0.58 -11.74 4.34
N GLN A 155 -1.11 -11.26 3.22
CA GLN A 155 -0.50 -11.40 1.90
C GLN A 155 0.84 -10.66 1.82
N LEU A 156 0.91 -9.42 2.29
CA LEU A 156 2.14 -8.64 2.36
C LEU A 156 3.19 -9.31 3.27
N ALA A 157 2.76 -9.90 4.38
CA ALA A 157 3.66 -10.70 5.23
C ALA A 157 4.14 -11.99 4.55
N GLU A 158 3.35 -12.58 3.66
CA GLU A 158 3.79 -13.71 2.82
C GLU A 158 4.83 -13.25 1.80
N PHE A 159 4.66 -12.10 1.15
CA PHE A 159 5.69 -11.52 0.28
C PHE A 159 6.99 -11.23 1.03
N ALA A 160 6.89 -10.69 2.25
CA ALA A 160 8.02 -10.50 3.14
C ALA A 160 8.79 -11.82 3.42
N ARG A 161 8.06 -12.93 3.61
CA ARG A 161 8.66 -14.25 3.84
C ARG A 161 9.32 -14.82 2.60
N THR A 162 8.74 -14.59 1.42
CA THR A 162 9.37 -14.97 0.15
C THR A 162 10.72 -14.29 -0.05
N LEU A 163 10.89 -13.07 0.47
CA LEU A 163 12.18 -12.37 0.52
C LEU A 163 13.13 -12.83 1.65
N GLY A 164 12.73 -13.81 2.46
CA GLY A 164 13.51 -14.31 3.59
C GLY A 164 13.57 -13.34 4.78
N LEU A 165 12.72 -12.30 4.85
CA LEU A 165 12.75 -11.31 5.93
C LEU A 165 12.44 -11.91 7.31
N ASN A 166 11.71 -13.02 7.35
CA ASN A 166 11.46 -13.79 8.58
C ASN A 166 12.68 -14.59 9.07
N GLU A 167 13.71 -14.74 8.25
CA GLU A 167 14.93 -15.49 8.55
C GLU A 167 16.07 -14.58 9.00
N LEU A 168 15.99 -13.27 8.71
CA LEU A 168 16.90 -12.21 9.19
C LEU A 168 16.85 -11.97 10.72
N LYS A 169 16.43 -12.96 11.50
CA LYS A 169 16.05 -12.89 12.92
C LYS A 169 17.14 -12.26 13.80
N LEU A 170 16.95 -10.98 14.10
CA LEU A 170 17.52 -10.36 15.29
C LEU A 170 16.75 -10.85 16.54
N PRO A 171 17.42 -11.19 17.66
CA PRO A 171 16.82 -11.90 18.80
C PRO A 171 15.55 -11.27 19.39
N GLU A 172 15.42 -9.95 19.33
CA GLU A 172 14.35 -9.16 19.94
C GLU A 172 12.98 -9.34 19.27
N LEU A 173 12.93 -9.65 17.97
CA LEU A 173 11.68 -9.97 17.29
C LEU A 173 11.05 -11.26 17.81
N ARG A 174 11.84 -12.28 18.14
CA ARG A 174 11.30 -13.56 18.66
C ARG A 174 10.53 -13.36 19.97
N ALA A 175 10.92 -12.38 20.79
CA ALA A 175 10.25 -12.06 22.04
C ALA A 175 8.96 -11.25 21.82
N LYS A 176 8.93 -10.34 20.83
CA LYS A 176 7.73 -9.53 20.49
C LYS A 176 6.71 -10.25 19.62
N THR A 177 7.11 -11.19 18.76
CA THR A 177 6.22 -11.92 17.83
C THR A 177 5.63 -13.20 18.43
N ALA A 178 5.47 -13.28 19.75
CA ALA A 178 4.79 -14.42 20.38
C ALA A 178 3.32 -14.52 19.90
N ASP A 179 2.71 -13.40 19.51
CA ASP A 179 1.45 -13.35 18.77
C ASP A 179 1.69 -13.29 17.24
N LYS A 180 1.05 -14.20 16.51
CA LYS A 180 1.09 -14.27 15.04
C LYS A 180 0.58 -13.00 14.38
N LYS A 181 -0.37 -12.28 15.01
CA LYS A 181 -0.98 -11.07 14.44
C LYS A 181 0.01 -9.91 14.39
N ASP A 182 0.74 -9.70 15.48
CA ASP A 182 1.78 -8.66 15.54
C ASP A 182 2.95 -9.00 14.62
N GLY A 183 3.29 -10.28 14.47
CA GLY A 183 4.29 -10.74 13.50
C GLY A 183 3.92 -10.44 12.04
N ASN A 184 2.65 -10.65 11.65
CA ASN A 184 2.20 -10.33 10.29
C ASN A 184 2.23 -8.82 10.02
N ARG A 185 1.81 -8.01 11.00
CA ARG A 185 1.85 -6.55 10.86
C ARG A 185 3.27 -6.05 10.60
N LEU A 186 4.23 -6.49 11.42
CA LEU A 186 5.63 -6.07 11.28
C LEU A 186 6.21 -6.49 9.92
N LEU A 187 5.98 -7.74 9.49
CA LEU A 187 6.45 -8.22 8.19
C LEU A 187 5.82 -7.46 7.02
N SER A 188 4.52 -7.17 7.09
CA SER A 188 3.79 -6.37 6.10
C SER A 188 4.40 -4.97 5.97
N GLU A 189 4.52 -4.24 7.09
CA GLU A 189 5.09 -2.89 7.11
C GLU A 189 6.55 -2.89 6.61
N THR A 190 7.33 -3.91 6.96
CA THR A 190 8.71 -4.06 6.50
C THR A 190 8.77 -4.29 5.00
N PHE A 191 7.89 -5.12 4.45
CA PHE A 191 7.80 -5.32 3.00
C PHE A 191 7.47 -4.02 2.27
N GLU A 192 6.51 -3.23 2.76
CA GLU A 192 6.18 -1.91 2.19
C GLU A 192 7.42 -0.99 2.23
N ALA A 193 8.15 -0.95 3.35
CA ALA A 193 9.37 -0.16 3.45
C ALA A 193 10.49 -0.62 2.50
N VAL A 194 10.65 -1.93 2.32
CA VAL A 194 11.61 -2.51 1.36
C VAL A 194 11.20 -2.16 -0.06
N PHE A 195 9.91 -2.25 -0.40
CA PHE A 195 9.43 -1.87 -1.72
C PHE A 195 9.63 -0.38 -2.01
N ALA A 196 9.43 0.49 -1.01
CA ALA A 196 9.77 1.91 -1.12
C ALA A 196 11.27 2.12 -1.39
N ALA A 197 12.14 1.35 -0.74
CA ALA A 197 13.58 1.40 -0.99
C ALA A 197 13.91 0.98 -2.43
N VAL A 198 13.29 -0.07 -2.96
CA VAL A 198 13.44 -0.49 -4.37
C VAL A 198 12.96 0.61 -5.33
N TYR A 199 11.82 1.24 -5.04
CA TYR A 199 11.30 2.35 -5.85
C TYR A 199 12.26 3.55 -5.89
N LEU A 200 12.85 3.91 -4.74
CA LEU A 200 13.84 4.98 -4.66
C LEU A 200 15.18 4.60 -5.30
N GLU A 201 15.60 3.34 -5.21
CA GLU A 201 16.80 2.81 -5.90
C GLU A 201 16.64 2.84 -7.43
N CYS A 202 15.42 2.68 -7.92
CA CYS A 202 15.09 2.85 -9.33
C CYS A 202 14.94 4.33 -9.75
N ASP A 203 15.48 5.28 -8.98
CA ASP A 203 15.36 6.72 -9.23
C ASP A 203 13.90 7.19 -9.36
N ARG A 204 12.99 6.59 -8.57
CA ARG A 204 11.54 6.83 -8.64
C ARG A 204 10.91 6.44 -9.99
N ASP A 205 11.55 5.55 -10.75
CA ASP A 205 10.97 4.95 -11.95
C ASP A 205 9.88 3.94 -11.55
N PHE A 206 8.63 4.41 -11.64
CA PHE A 206 7.44 3.64 -11.35
C PHE A 206 7.33 2.35 -12.19
N GLY A 207 7.73 2.40 -13.46
CA GLY A 207 7.65 1.23 -14.35
C GLY A 207 8.67 0.16 -13.96
N ARG A 208 9.92 0.56 -13.69
CA ARG A 208 10.96 -0.38 -13.25
C ARG A 208 10.65 -1.01 -11.90
N ALA A 209 10.24 -0.21 -10.92
CA ALA A 209 9.85 -0.70 -9.60
C ALA A 209 8.56 -1.55 -9.67
N GLY A 210 7.60 -1.12 -10.50
CA GLY A 210 6.36 -1.84 -10.72
C GLY A 210 6.56 -3.21 -11.36
N ASN A 211 7.37 -3.29 -12.41
CA ASN A 211 7.72 -4.58 -13.04
C ASN A 211 8.39 -5.53 -12.05
N TRP A 212 9.32 -5.02 -11.23
CA TRP A 212 9.92 -5.82 -10.17
C TRP A 212 8.85 -6.40 -9.23
N LEU A 213 7.92 -5.57 -8.76
CA LEU A 213 6.85 -6.00 -7.86
C LEU A 213 5.93 -7.04 -8.54
N ILE A 214 5.58 -6.80 -9.81
CA ILE A 214 4.67 -7.65 -10.56
C ILE A 214 5.25 -9.03 -10.79
N GLU A 215 6.46 -9.09 -11.35
CA GLU A 215 7.15 -10.34 -11.71
C GLU A 215 7.44 -11.21 -10.49
N HIS A 216 7.79 -10.61 -9.35
CA HIS A 216 8.18 -11.36 -8.15
C HIS A 216 6.99 -11.76 -7.27
N PHE A 217 5.88 -11.01 -7.30
CA PHE A 217 4.80 -11.18 -6.32
C PHE A 217 3.40 -11.12 -6.93
N ILE A 218 3.07 -10.04 -7.66
CA ILE A 218 1.67 -9.75 -7.98
C ILE A 218 1.10 -10.70 -9.03
N GLU A 219 1.86 -11.08 -10.06
CA GLU A 219 1.35 -11.95 -11.12
C GLU A 219 0.84 -13.29 -10.56
N THR A 220 1.69 -13.96 -9.77
CA THR A 220 1.34 -15.23 -9.12
C THR A 220 0.17 -15.05 -8.15
N ALA A 221 0.24 -14.07 -7.25
CA ALA A 221 -0.77 -13.87 -6.22
C ALA A 221 -2.13 -13.44 -6.80
N ALA A 222 -2.14 -12.63 -7.85
CA ALA A 222 -3.36 -12.18 -8.51
C ALA A 222 -4.06 -13.35 -9.21
N SER A 223 -3.30 -14.22 -9.90
CA SER A 223 -3.86 -15.42 -10.54
C SER A 223 -4.53 -16.35 -9.51
N GLU A 224 -3.85 -16.64 -8.40
CA GLU A 224 -4.39 -17.52 -7.36
C GLU A 224 -5.67 -16.99 -6.70
N ASN A 225 -5.76 -15.68 -6.51
CA ASN A 225 -6.95 -15.04 -5.95
C ASN A 225 -8.06 -14.86 -6.98
N PHE A 226 -7.72 -14.71 -8.26
CA PHE A 226 -8.70 -14.55 -9.34
C PHE A 226 -9.53 -15.80 -9.58
N ASP A 227 -8.93 -16.99 -9.54
CA ASP A 227 -9.64 -18.26 -9.71
C ASP A 227 -10.77 -18.46 -8.68
N ARG A 228 -10.74 -17.72 -7.57
CA ARG A 228 -11.73 -17.78 -6.49
C ARG A 228 -12.91 -16.82 -6.71
N LEU A 229 -12.87 -15.94 -7.72
CA LEU A 229 -13.88 -14.90 -7.94
C LEU A 229 -14.89 -15.28 -9.04
N HIS A 230 -16.20 -15.19 -8.73
CA HIS A 230 -17.24 -15.27 -9.76
C HIS A 230 -17.26 -14.02 -10.65
N GLN A 231 -17.25 -14.24 -11.97
CA GLN A 231 -17.27 -13.21 -13.01
C GLN A 231 -18.69 -12.67 -13.30
N GLN A 232 -18.79 -11.40 -13.66
CA GLN A 232 -19.95 -10.80 -14.33
C GLN A 232 -19.50 -9.94 -15.52
N PRO A 233 -20.30 -9.88 -16.62
CA PRO A 233 -19.94 -9.08 -17.78
C PRO A 233 -19.93 -7.57 -17.48
N ILE A 234 -18.92 -6.86 -17.99
CA ILE A 234 -18.73 -5.43 -17.78
C ILE A 234 -19.66 -4.62 -18.71
N GLY A 235 -20.49 -3.76 -18.12
CA GLY A 235 -21.17 -2.67 -18.83
C GLY A 235 -20.36 -1.36 -18.80
N PRO A 236 -20.65 -0.37 -19.67
CA PRO A 236 -19.90 0.89 -19.76
C PRO A 236 -19.90 1.74 -18.47
N GLU A 237 -20.94 1.61 -17.62
CA GLU A 237 -20.97 2.26 -16.30
C GLU A 237 -19.97 1.62 -15.31
N SER A 238 -19.57 0.38 -15.54
CA SER A 238 -18.57 -0.33 -14.74
C SER A 238 -17.17 0.22 -15.01
N ASP A 239 -16.83 0.51 -16.28
CA ASP A 239 -15.47 0.93 -16.63
C ASP A 239 -15.06 2.30 -16.06
N SER A 240 -15.96 3.29 -16.08
CA SER A 240 -15.74 4.57 -15.42
C SER A 240 -15.44 4.41 -13.91
N LYS A 241 -16.05 3.43 -13.25
CA LYS A 241 -15.79 3.13 -11.84
C LYS A 241 -14.45 2.39 -11.66
N ARG A 242 -14.02 1.55 -12.61
CA ARG A 242 -12.66 0.96 -12.64
C ARG A 242 -11.60 2.04 -12.78
N LEU A 243 -11.78 2.97 -13.71
CA LEU A 243 -10.92 4.14 -13.91
C LEU A 243 -10.85 5.02 -12.67
N ALA A 244 -11.95 5.14 -11.91
CA ALA A 244 -11.96 5.90 -10.66
C ALA A 244 -11.10 5.27 -9.56
N ILE A 245 -10.98 3.93 -9.52
CA ILE A 245 -10.02 3.25 -8.63
C ILE A 245 -8.60 3.59 -9.08
N LEU A 246 -8.27 3.31 -10.34
CA LEU A 246 -6.94 3.56 -10.91
C LEU A 246 -6.48 5.00 -10.68
N GLY A 247 -7.26 5.99 -11.11
CA GLY A 247 -6.89 7.39 -10.93
C GLY A 247 -6.87 7.84 -9.48
N GLY A 248 -7.63 7.19 -8.59
CA GLY A 248 -7.56 7.43 -7.15
C GLY A 248 -6.21 7.03 -6.57
N ASP A 249 -5.72 5.84 -6.93
CA ASP A 249 -4.44 5.32 -6.46
C ASP A 249 -3.25 6.05 -7.09
N ILE A 250 -3.34 6.40 -8.38
CA ILE A 250 -2.33 7.22 -9.05
C ILE A 250 -2.21 8.61 -8.39
N LEU A 251 -3.35 9.24 -8.05
CA LEU A 251 -3.35 10.50 -7.30
C LEU A 251 -2.68 10.36 -5.93
N GLU A 252 -3.01 9.31 -5.18
CA GLU A 252 -2.43 9.04 -3.86
C GLU A 252 -0.92 8.80 -3.94
N ALA A 253 -0.48 7.96 -4.88
CA ALA A 253 0.93 7.69 -5.15
C ALA A 253 1.71 8.96 -5.50
N ILE A 254 1.19 9.78 -6.42
CA ILE A 254 1.85 11.04 -6.82
C ILE A 254 1.88 12.04 -5.66
N ALA A 255 0.79 12.19 -4.91
CA ALA A 255 0.73 13.12 -3.79
C ALA A 255 1.72 12.73 -2.69
N ILE A 256 1.74 11.45 -2.29
CA ILE A 256 2.68 10.95 -1.28
C ILE A 256 4.13 11.04 -1.78
N ASP A 257 4.41 10.66 -3.02
CA ASP A 257 5.75 10.77 -3.60
C ASP A 257 6.27 12.21 -3.61
N TYR A 258 5.44 13.16 -4.03
CA TYR A 258 5.77 14.58 -4.03
C TYR A 258 6.00 15.11 -2.61
N LEU A 259 5.09 14.83 -1.67
CA LEU A 259 5.21 15.30 -0.29
C LEU A 259 6.42 14.67 0.42
N TYR A 260 6.71 13.40 0.15
CA TYR A 260 7.89 12.70 0.67
C TYR A 260 9.17 13.39 0.21
N ASP A 261 9.29 13.72 -1.07
CA ASP A 261 10.46 14.38 -1.65
C ASP A 261 10.61 15.83 -1.16
N ARG A 262 9.50 16.57 -1.14
CA ARG A 262 9.47 18.00 -0.84
C ARG A 262 9.76 18.31 0.63
N PHE A 263 9.32 17.46 1.56
CA PHE A 263 9.43 17.70 3.00
C PHE A 263 10.22 16.58 3.69
N PRO A 264 11.56 16.55 3.61
CA PRO A 264 12.39 15.47 4.16
C PRO A 264 12.31 15.31 5.69
N GLU A 265 11.93 16.37 6.41
CA GLU A 265 11.83 16.38 7.88
C GLU A 265 10.43 16.05 8.41
N ALA A 266 9.41 16.05 7.55
CA ALA A 266 8.03 15.79 7.98
C ALA A 266 7.82 14.33 8.41
N LYS A 267 7.00 14.12 9.44
CA LYS A 267 6.61 12.77 9.87
C LYS A 267 5.58 12.19 8.90
N ALA A 268 5.52 10.86 8.82
CA ALA A 268 4.52 10.15 7.99
C ALA A 268 3.08 10.63 8.27
N SER A 269 2.72 10.86 9.54
CA SER A 269 1.40 11.38 9.91
C SER A 269 1.11 12.78 9.36
N GLN A 270 2.12 13.65 9.25
CA GLN A 270 1.98 14.96 8.63
C GLN A 270 1.75 14.82 7.12
N LEU A 271 2.53 13.95 6.46
CA LEU A 271 2.36 13.66 5.03
C LEU A 271 0.96 13.11 4.73
N THR A 272 0.46 12.16 5.54
CA THR A 272 -0.90 11.63 5.43
C THR A 272 -1.94 12.73 5.61
N LYS A 273 -1.80 13.57 6.64
CA LYS A 273 -2.72 14.70 6.89
C LYS A 273 -2.76 15.67 5.70
N TRP A 274 -1.60 16.02 5.13
CA TRP A 274 -1.54 16.90 3.97
C TRP A 274 -2.14 16.24 2.72
N LYS A 275 -1.83 14.96 2.47
CA LYS A 275 -2.46 14.18 1.40
C LYS A 275 -3.99 14.15 1.54
N ASP A 276 -4.52 13.91 2.73
CA ASP A 276 -5.96 13.89 2.96
C ASP A 276 -6.60 15.26 2.73
N ARG A 277 -5.92 16.35 3.14
CA ARG A 277 -6.37 17.72 2.82
C ARG A 277 -6.34 17.99 1.30
N LEU A 278 -5.29 17.56 0.59
CA LEU A 278 -5.22 17.66 -0.88
C LEU A 278 -6.37 16.90 -1.54
N ALA A 279 -6.74 15.73 -1.03
CA ALA A 279 -7.84 14.93 -1.54
C ALA A 279 -9.24 15.47 -1.16
N ALA A 280 -9.34 16.19 -0.03
CA ALA A 280 -10.60 16.71 0.52
C ALA A 280 -10.93 18.14 0.11
N GLN A 281 -9.95 18.97 -0.23
CA GLN A 281 -10.21 20.28 -0.82
C GLN A 281 -11.10 20.08 -2.07
N GLU A 282 -12.02 21.02 -2.32
CA GLU A 282 -12.86 21.07 -3.53
C GLU A 282 -12.06 21.21 -4.84
N THR A 283 -10.74 20.99 -4.80
CA THR A 283 -9.76 20.97 -5.89
C THR A 283 -10.15 20.02 -7.01
N PHE A 284 -10.91 18.96 -6.73
CA PHE A 284 -11.21 17.92 -7.71
C PHE A 284 -12.72 17.80 -8.00
N PRO A 285 -13.17 18.01 -9.26
CA PRO A 285 -14.58 17.90 -9.62
C PRO A 285 -15.11 16.48 -9.44
N LYS A 286 -16.44 16.33 -9.36
CA LYS A 286 -17.11 15.02 -9.42
C LYS A 286 -16.61 14.28 -10.67
N ASN A 287 -16.05 13.07 -10.48
CA ASN A 287 -15.40 12.21 -11.50
C ASN A 287 -13.94 12.54 -11.85
N PHE A 288 -13.25 13.42 -11.10
CA PHE A 288 -11.83 13.70 -11.35
C PHE A 288 -10.97 12.44 -11.37
N LYS A 289 -11.15 11.54 -10.39
CA LYS A 289 -10.39 10.28 -10.32
C LYS A 289 -10.57 9.43 -11.58
N ALA A 290 -11.79 9.30 -12.09
CA ALA A 290 -12.03 8.56 -13.33
C ALA A 290 -11.37 9.23 -14.55
N LYS A 291 -11.42 10.57 -14.63
CA LYS A 291 -10.74 11.33 -15.69
C LYS A 291 -9.23 11.19 -15.61
N LEU A 292 -8.67 11.26 -14.40
CA LEU A 292 -7.23 11.08 -14.17
C LEU A 292 -6.79 9.67 -14.56
N GLY A 293 -7.57 8.64 -14.21
CA GLY A 293 -7.31 7.26 -14.65
C GLY A 293 -7.32 7.15 -16.18
N SER A 294 -8.30 7.75 -16.85
CA SER A 294 -8.36 7.77 -18.33
C SER A 294 -7.14 8.46 -18.93
N GLN A 295 -6.79 9.65 -18.41
CA GLN A 295 -5.65 10.43 -18.90
C GLN A 295 -4.32 9.70 -18.67
N TYR A 296 -4.17 9.04 -17.52
CA TYR A 296 -2.98 8.23 -17.21
C TYR A 296 -2.78 7.12 -18.26
N LEU A 297 -3.86 6.43 -18.66
CA LEU A 297 -3.81 5.39 -19.69
C LEU A 297 -3.56 5.97 -21.09
N GLU A 298 -4.16 7.11 -21.43
CA GLU A 298 -3.90 7.82 -22.71
C GLU A 298 -2.42 8.20 -22.87
N LEU A 299 -1.74 8.48 -21.75
CA LEU A 299 -0.30 8.73 -21.73
C LEU A 299 0.54 7.45 -21.80
N GLY A 300 -0.08 6.27 -21.90
CA GLY A 300 0.55 4.96 -21.96
C GLY A 300 1.09 4.50 -20.60
N SER A 301 0.33 4.71 -19.52
CA SER A 301 0.72 4.41 -18.14
C SER A 301 2.05 5.08 -17.73
N LYS A 302 2.34 6.25 -18.32
CA LYS A 302 3.55 7.02 -18.01
C LYS A 302 3.34 7.80 -16.72
N PHE A 303 3.68 7.17 -15.60
CA PHE A 303 3.59 7.75 -14.26
C PHE A 303 4.33 9.10 -14.16
N SER A 304 5.57 9.21 -14.65
CA SER A 304 6.36 10.44 -14.59
C SER A 304 5.68 11.63 -15.27
N ARG A 305 5.11 11.42 -16.46
CA ARG A 305 4.41 12.48 -17.21
C ARG A 305 3.10 12.89 -16.52
N THR A 306 2.37 11.91 -15.97
CA THR A 306 1.16 12.17 -15.18
C THR A 306 1.50 12.93 -13.90
N ARG A 307 2.61 12.56 -13.24
CA ARG A 307 3.14 13.21 -12.05
C ARG A 307 3.48 14.67 -12.30
N GLU A 308 4.29 14.97 -13.32
CA GLU A 308 4.65 16.35 -13.68
C GLU A 308 3.40 17.21 -13.87
N TRP A 309 2.46 16.75 -14.69
CA TRP A 309 1.22 17.49 -14.95
C TRP A 309 0.39 17.70 -13.67
N LEU A 310 0.19 16.66 -12.86
CA LEU A 310 -0.65 16.74 -11.66
C LEU A 310 0.00 17.62 -10.58
N VAL A 311 1.32 17.55 -10.45
CA VAL A 311 2.08 18.37 -9.51
C VAL A 311 2.00 19.84 -9.87
N ASP A 312 2.25 20.18 -11.13
CA ASP A 312 2.31 21.58 -11.58
C ASP A 312 0.94 22.26 -11.58
N ASN A 313 -0.15 21.51 -11.84
CA ASN A 313 -1.48 22.09 -11.98
C ASN A 313 -2.30 22.08 -10.68
N PHE A 314 -2.01 21.17 -9.75
CA PHE A 314 -2.87 20.97 -8.57
C PHE A 314 -2.08 20.87 -7.27
N ILE A 315 -1.12 19.95 -7.18
CA ILE A 315 -0.55 19.57 -5.88
C ILE A 315 0.38 20.64 -5.34
N LYS A 316 1.23 21.25 -6.17
CA LYS A 316 2.24 22.21 -5.70
C LYS A 316 1.61 23.42 -5.02
N THR A 317 0.71 24.11 -5.71
CA THR A 317 0.01 25.30 -5.18
C THR A 317 -0.81 24.97 -3.93
N ALA A 318 -1.58 23.88 -3.98
CA ALA A 318 -2.38 23.47 -2.83
C ALA A 318 -1.49 23.12 -1.63
N THR A 319 -0.33 22.51 -1.84
CA THR A 319 0.61 22.18 -0.76
C THR A 319 1.22 23.41 -0.11
N ASP A 320 1.61 24.42 -0.89
CA ASP A 320 2.19 25.66 -0.35
C ASP A 320 1.16 26.36 0.58
N GLU A 321 -0.12 26.42 0.19
CA GLU A 321 -1.20 26.96 1.03
C GLU A 321 -1.44 26.14 2.33
N LEU A 322 -1.23 24.82 2.27
CA LEU A 322 -1.47 23.91 3.40
C LEU A 322 -0.38 23.99 4.48
N VAL A 323 0.83 24.40 4.12
CA VAL A 323 1.98 24.52 5.03
C VAL A 323 2.01 25.88 5.72
N GLU A 324 1.47 26.91 5.08
CA GLU A 324 1.33 28.25 5.66
C GLU A 324 0.14 28.37 6.66
N SER A 325 -0.81 27.43 6.61
CA SER A 325 -2.02 27.37 7.45
C SER A 325 -1.88 26.50 8.71
#